data_AF-A0A943MND3-F1
#
_entry.id   AF-A0A943MND3-F1
#
_cell.length_a   1.000
_cell.length_b   1.000
_cell.length_c   1.000
_cell.angle_alpha   90.00
_cell.angle_beta   90.00
_cell.angle_gamma   90.00
#
_symmetry.space_group_name_H-M   'P 1'
#
loop_
_entity.id
_entity.type
_entity.pdbx_description
1 polymer ?
#
loop_
_entity_poly.entity_id
_entity_poly.type
_entity_poly.pdbx_seq_one_letter_code
_entity_poly.pdbx_strand_id
1 'polypeptide(L)' 'MSHLAKDMTPSVTWKEITPGCNIFEGGTSQVVETGDWRTIKPVIDWAKCKQCLLCAPVCPDMSIP' A
#
# COMPACT_ATOMS: atom_id res chain seq x y z
N MET A 1 13.64 -1.07 -20.56
CA MET A 1 13.07 -1.38 -19.23
C MET A 1 12.28 -0.15 -18.81
N SER A 2 10.99 -0.30 -18.54
CA SER A 2 10.24 0.78 -17.89
C SER A 2 10.76 0.92 -16.46
N HIS A 3 11.01 2.15 -16.01
CA HIS A 3 11.44 2.43 -14.64
C HIS A 3 10.23 2.72 -13.74
N LEU A 4 9.18 1.89 -13.87
CA LEU A 4 7.94 2.02 -13.13
C LEU A 4 8.04 1.19 -11.83
N ALA A 5 7.31 1.59 -10.81
CA ALA A 5 7.32 0.97 -9.49
C ALA A 5 6.89 -0.50 -9.51
N LYS A 6 5.96 -0.86 -10.40
CA LYS A 6 5.54 -2.26 -10.62
C LYS A 6 6.69 -3.18 -11.09
N ASP A 7 7.72 -2.60 -11.71
CA ASP A 7 8.87 -3.34 -12.24
C ASP A 7 9.97 -3.52 -11.17
N MET A 8 9.89 -2.77 -10.05
CA MET A 8 10.86 -2.78 -8.94
C MET A 8 10.55 -3.91 -7.94
N THR A 9 10.69 -5.15 -8.39
CA THR A 9 10.45 -6.36 -7.58
C THR A 9 11.67 -6.74 -6.73
N PRO A 10 11.53 -7.60 -5.69
CA PRO A 10 12.68 -8.10 -4.91
C PRO A 10 13.75 -8.85 -5.74
N SER A 11 13.41 -9.32 -6.94
CA SER A 11 14.31 -10.00 -7.86
C SER A 11 15.06 -9.07 -8.82
N VAL A 12 14.78 -7.76 -8.80
CA VAL A 12 15.44 -6.79 -9.69
C VAL A 12 16.94 -6.75 -9.42
N THR A 13 17.75 -6.68 -10.49
CA THR A 13 19.20 -6.54 -10.33
C THR A 13 19.59 -5.07 -10.15
N TRP A 14 20.74 -4.82 -9.53
CA TRP A 14 21.26 -3.45 -9.33
C TRP A 14 21.51 -2.68 -10.64
N LYS A 15 21.57 -3.34 -11.80
CA LYS A 15 21.73 -2.70 -13.11
C LYS A 15 20.43 -2.17 -13.68
N GLU A 16 19.30 -2.65 -13.17
CA GLU A 16 17.96 -2.41 -13.69
C GLU A 16 17.15 -1.45 -12.80
N ILE A 17 17.63 -1.16 -11.58
CA ILE A 17 17.07 -0.12 -10.71
C ILE A 17 17.26 1.28 -11.31
N THR A 18 16.50 2.24 -10.82
CA THR A 18 16.64 3.64 -11.22
C THR A 18 17.98 4.22 -10.77
N PRO A 19 18.59 5.13 -11.58
CA PRO A 19 19.80 5.84 -11.18
C PRO A 19 19.61 6.54 -9.83
N GLY A 20 20.47 6.23 -8.85
CA GLY A 20 20.38 6.80 -7.49
C GLY A 20 19.12 6.41 -6.71
N CYS A 21 18.43 5.34 -7.10
CA CYS A 21 17.15 4.91 -6.49
C CYS A 21 16.05 5.98 -6.56
N ASN A 22 16.08 6.85 -7.59
CA ASN A 22 15.06 7.86 -7.79
C ASN A 22 13.69 7.25 -8.10
N ILE A 23 12.62 7.94 -7.70
CA ILE A 23 11.23 7.57 -7.98
C ILE A 23 10.71 8.47 -9.10
N PHE A 24 10.26 7.89 -10.22
CA PHE A 24 9.86 8.65 -11.41
C PHE A 24 8.34 8.78 -11.61
N GLU A 25 7.53 8.17 -10.75
CA GLU A 25 6.07 8.29 -10.79
C GLU A 25 5.48 8.51 -9.40
N GLY A 26 4.29 9.13 -9.33
CA GLY A 26 3.54 9.29 -8.09
C GLY A 26 2.68 8.06 -7.78
N GLY A 27 2.22 7.95 -6.53
CA GLY A 27 1.30 6.87 -6.13
C GLY A 27 1.93 5.48 -6.05
N THR A 28 3.26 5.37 -6.02
CA THR A 28 3.98 4.09 -5.95
C THR A 28 3.68 3.29 -4.69
N SER A 29 3.18 3.92 -3.61
CA SER A 29 2.72 3.20 -2.43
C SER A 29 1.60 2.19 -2.74
N GLN A 30 0.85 2.37 -3.83
CA GLN A 30 -0.20 1.43 -4.24
C GLN A 30 0.34 0.06 -4.67
N VAL A 31 1.61 -0.04 -5.10
CA VAL A 31 2.22 -1.35 -5.45
C VAL A 31 2.91 -2.03 -4.27
N VAL A 32 2.93 -1.38 -3.11
CA VAL A 32 3.54 -1.92 -1.88
C VAL A 32 2.45 -2.63 -1.07
N GLU A 33 2.38 -3.95 -1.24
CA GLU A 33 1.38 -4.79 -0.56
C GLU A 33 1.75 -5.00 0.92
N THR A 34 0.99 -4.37 1.84
CA THR A 34 1.21 -4.47 3.31
C THR A 34 0.30 -5.49 3.99
N GLY A 35 -0.52 -6.22 3.23
CA GLY A 35 -1.53 -7.14 3.76
C GLY A 35 -0.97 -8.28 4.62
N ASP A 36 0.29 -8.65 4.40
CA ASP A 36 1.02 -9.72 5.10
C ASP A 36 1.49 -9.31 6.50
N TRP A 37 1.44 -8.03 6.88
CA TRP A 37 1.84 -7.57 8.22
C TRP A 37 0.83 -7.94 9.30
N ARG A 38 -0.38 -8.37 8.90
CA ARG A 38 -1.49 -8.63 9.82
C ARG A 38 -1.29 -9.92 10.60
N THR A 39 -1.27 -9.80 11.93
CA THR A 39 -1.52 -10.93 12.85
C THR A 39 -3.00 -11.03 13.25
N ILE A 40 -3.72 -9.90 13.18
CA ILE A 40 -5.16 -9.75 13.41
C ILE A 40 -5.75 -8.77 12.38
N LYS A 41 -7.06 -8.85 12.13
CA LYS A 41 -7.77 -7.91 11.25
C LYS A 41 -9.08 -7.42 11.90
N PRO A 42 -9.51 -6.17 11.65
CA PRO A 42 -10.81 -5.71 12.11
C PRO A 42 -11.93 -6.51 11.42
N VAL A 43 -12.96 -6.86 12.19
CA VAL A 43 -14.20 -7.47 11.69
C VAL A 43 -15.36 -6.56 12.06
N ILE A 44 -16.09 -6.09 11.06
CA ILE A 44 -17.19 -5.15 11.25
C ILE A 44 -18.48 -5.88 11.65
N ASP A 45 -19.12 -5.41 12.73
CA ASP A 45 -20.48 -5.78 13.09
C ASP A 45 -21.44 -4.78 12.45
N TRP A 46 -22.01 -5.15 11.30
CA TRP A 46 -22.89 -4.28 10.52
C TRP A 46 -24.19 -3.91 11.25
N ALA A 47 -24.65 -4.73 12.20
CA ALA A 47 -25.83 -4.40 13.00
C ALA A 47 -25.57 -3.23 13.98
N LYS A 48 -24.29 -2.96 14.31
CA LYS A 48 -23.88 -1.86 15.20
C LYS A 48 -23.27 -0.66 14.46
N CYS A 49 -22.87 -0.84 13.20
CA CYS A 49 -22.29 0.24 12.40
C CYS A 49 -23.31 1.35 12.15
N LYS A 50 -22.96 2.61 12.45
CA LYS A 50 -23.81 3.78 12.20
C LYS A 50 -23.36 4.60 10.98
N GLN A 51 -22.42 4.07 10.19
CA GLN A 51 -21.83 4.76 9.04
C GLN A 51 -21.26 6.15 9.36
N CYS A 52 -20.71 6.34 10.56
CA CYS A 52 -20.15 7.62 10.99
C CYS A 52 -18.78 7.95 10.38
N LEU A 53 -18.18 7.01 9.64
CA LEU A 53 -16.85 7.11 9.04
C LEU A 53 -15.70 7.40 10.02
N LEU A 54 -15.92 7.33 11.34
CA LEU A 54 -14.85 7.58 12.33
C LEU A 54 -13.68 6.59 12.23
N CYS A 55 -13.89 5.42 11.64
CA CYS A 55 -12.83 4.46 11.37
C CYS A 55 -11.86 4.92 10.25
N ALA A 56 -12.33 5.68 9.26
CA ALA A 56 -11.51 6.12 8.12
C ALA A 56 -10.38 7.09 8.51
N PRO A 57 -10.62 8.22 9.22
CA PRO A 57 -9.56 9.18 9.54
C PRO A 57 -8.57 8.66 10.59
N VAL A 58 -8.89 7.59 11.31
CA VAL A 58 -7.99 6.97 12.31
C VAL A 58 -7.19 5.80 11.73
N CYS A 59 -7.46 5.38 10.49
CA CYS A 59 -6.70 4.32 9.83
C CYS A 59 -5.36 4.90 9.32
N PRO A 60 -4.20 4.44 9.84
CA PRO A 60 -2.90 4.98 9.44
C PRO A 60 -2.51 4.63 8.00
N ASP A 61 -3.10 3.56 7.44
CA ASP A 61 -2.79 3.02 6.11
C ASP A 61 -3.90 3.29 5.07
N MET A 62 -4.86 4.17 5.37
CA MET A 62 -5.99 4.49 4.46
C MET A 62 -6.72 3.24 3.91
N SER A 63 -6.79 2.17 4.69
CA SER A 63 -7.30 0.86 4.25
C SER A 63 -8.82 0.71 4.37
N ILE A 64 -9.53 1.81 4.60
CA ILE A 64 -10.98 1.86 4.76
C ILE A 64 -11.53 2.79 3.69
N PRO A 65 -12.37 2.28 2.76
CA PRO A 65 -13.03 3.07 1.73
C PRO A 65 -13.97 4.16 2.27
#